data_AF-A0A3N4FJ50-F1
#
_entry.id   AF-A0A3N4FJ50-F1
#
_cell.length_a   1.000
_cell.length_b   1.000
_cell.length_c   1.000
_cell.angle_alpha   90.00
_cell.angle_beta   90.00
_cell.angle_gamma   90.00
#
_symmetry.space_group_name_H-M   'P 1'
#
loop_
_entity.id
_entity.type
_entity.pdbx_description
1 polymer ?
#
loop_
_entity_poly.entity_id
_entity_poly.type
_entity_poly.pdbx_seq_one_letter_code
_entity_poly.pdbx_strand_id
1 'polypeptide(L)' 'KAGGQLRKICHGEVCRCAEENCFIRVKKDNPITVNERIDLACKPGVDYVYKVKVVATEETPSHDNYIMSILTV' A
#
# COMPACT_ATOMS: atom_id res chain seq x y z
N LYS A 1 22.61 -7.58 17.46
CA LYS A 1 22.96 -6.61 16.38
C LYS A 1 22.25 -7.09 15.11
N ALA A 2 21.28 -6.36 14.57
CA ALA A 2 20.75 -6.66 13.24
C ALA A 2 21.85 -6.29 12.22
N GLY A 3 22.33 -7.27 11.45
CA GLY A 3 23.59 -7.23 10.71
C GLY A 3 23.63 -6.29 9.49
N GLY A 4 23.06 -5.09 9.57
CA GLY A 4 23.06 -4.11 8.48
C GLY A 4 22.29 -4.58 7.23
N GLN A 5 21.39 -5.56 7.39
CA GLN A 5 20.63 -6.10 6.29
C GLN A 5 19.48 -5.15 5.93
N LEU A 6 19.38 -4.83 4.64
CA LEU A 6 18.28 -4.02 4.10
C LEU A 6 16.93 -4.69 4.32
N ARG A 7 15.90 -3.89 4.61
CA ARG A 7 14.50 -4.27 4.74
C ARG A 7 13.97 -4.80 3.41
N LYS A 8 13.32 -5.96 3.48
CA LYS A 8 12.68 -6.62 2.35
C LYS A 8 11.40 -7.30 2.82
N ILE A 9 10.44 -7.41 1.91
CA ILE A 9 9.22 -8.21 2.08
C ILE A 9 9.33 -9.42 1.15
N CYS A 10 9.12 -10.62 1.67
CA CYS A 10 9.19 -11.85 0.89
C CYS A 10 7.90 -12.65 1.02
N HIS A 11 7.44 -13.20 -0.10
CA HIS A 11 6.33 -14.16 -0.17
C HIS A 11 6.84 -15.44 -0.84
N GLY A 12 7.08 -16.49 -0.06
CA GLY A 12 7.85 -17.64 -0.49
C GLY A 12 9.28 -17.24 -0.89
N GLU A 13 9.72 -17.67 -2.08
CA GLU A 13 11.05 -17.37 -2.62
C GLU A 13 11.15 -15.97 -3.29
N VAL A 14 10.02 -15.28 -3.48
CA VAL A 14 9.98 -13.98 -4.15
C VAL A 14 10.11 -12.85 -3.12
N CYS A 15 11.13 -12.01 -3.27
CA CYS A 15 11.38 -10.87 -2.38
C CYS A 15 11.36 -9.54 -3.13
N ARG A 16 10.86 -8.49 -2.46
CA ARG A 16 10.88 -7.10 -2.93
C ARG A 16 11.54 -6.18 -1.89
N CYS A 17 12.25 -5.16 -2.36
CA CYS A 17 12.88 -4.15 -1.52
C CYS A 17 11.81 -3.37 -0.73
N ALA A 18 12.07 -3.09 0.55
CA ALA A 18 11.17 -2.37 1.45
C ALA A 18 11.89 -1.22 2.19
N GLU A 19 12.88 -0.61 1.54
CA GLU A 19 13.60 0.57 2.04
C GLU A 19 12.84 1.89 1.82
N GLU A 20 11.75 1.86 1.06
CA GLU A 20 10.92 3.03 0.80
C GLU A 20 10.03 3.39 1.99
N ASN A 21 9.48 4.60 1.97
CA ASN A 21 8.56 5.06 3.01
C ASN A 21 7.28 4.21 3.01
N CYS A 22 6.90 3.67 4.16
CA CYS A 22 5.59 3.03 4.32
C CYS A 22 4.48 4.03 4.00
N PHE A 23 3.48 3.60 3.23
CA PHE A 23 2.32 4.42 2.92
C PHE A 23 1.53 4.69 4.20
N ILE A 24 1.63 5.91 4.72
CA ILE A 24 0.77 6.36 5.80
C ILE A 24 -0.61 6.57 5.18
N ARG A 25 -1.65 5.93 5.74
CA ARG A 25 -3.04 6.31 5.47
C ARG A 25 -3.18 7.74 5.98
N VAL A 26 -2.95 8.72 5.10
CA VAL A 26 -2.80 10.12 5.51
C VAL A 26 -4.11 10.56 6.14
N LYS A 27 -4.15 10.57 7.47
CA LYS A 27 -5.12 11.38 8.22
C LYS A 27 -4.65 12.81 8.03
N LYS A 28 -4.94 13.39 6.87
CA LYS A 28 -4.72 14.82 6.67
C LYS A 28 -5.67 15.53 7.63
N ASP A 29 -5.15 16.50 8.38
CA ASP A 29 -5.97 17.34 9.25
C ASP A 29 -7.08 18.07 8.47
N ASN A 30 -6.78 18.38 7.19
CA ASN A 30 -7.76 18.90 6.24
C ASN A 30 -8.27 17.79 5.31
N PRO A 31 -9.60 17.63 5.15
CA PRO A 31 -10.16 16.67 4.22
C PRO A 31 -9.75 17.05 2.79
N ILE A 32 -9.22 16.07 2.06
CA ILE A 32 -8.97 16.23 0.63
C ILE A 32 -10.31 16.34 -0.11
N THR A 33 -10.44 17.32 -0.99
CA THR A 33 -11.64 17.51 -1.80
C THR A 33 -11.77 16.41 -2.85
N VAL A 34 -12.98 16.23 -3.39
CA VAL A 34 -13.22 15.24 -4.46
C VAL A 34 -12.37 15.55 -5.69
N ASN A 35 -12.27 16.82 -6.08
CA ASN A 35 -11.49 17.22 -7.26
C ASN A 35 -9.99 16.95 -7.07
N GLU A 36 -9.41 17.30 -5.91
CA GLU A 36 -8.01 16.99 -5.64
C GLU A 36 -7.72 15.48 -5.68
N ARG A 37 -8.66 14.64 -5.22
CA ARG A 37 -8.52 13.18 -5.31
C ARG A 37 -8.49 12.71 -6.76
N ILE A 38 -9.34 13.26 -7.62
CA ILE A 38 -9.39 12.95 -9.05
C ILE A 38 -8.08 13.40 -9.71
N ASP A 39 -7.65 14.64 -9.46
CA ASP A 39 -6.42 15.17 -10.03
C ASP A 39 -5.19 14.34 -9.65
N LEU A 40 -5.10 13.90 -8.38
CA LEU A 40 -4.01 13.03 -7.93
C LEU A 40 -4.08 11.64 -8.57
N ALA A 41 -5.28 11.08 -8.74
CA ALA A 41 -5.48 9.76 -9.34
C ALA A 41 -5.19 9.77 -10.85
N CYS A 42 -5.38 10.90 -11.54
CA CYS A 42 -5.11 11.04 -12.97
C CYS A 42 -3.66 11.42 -13.31
N LYS A 43 -2.75 11.48 -12.32
CA LYS A 43 -1.34 11.83 -12.58
C LYS A 43 -0.59 10.73 -13.33
N PRO A 44 0.38 11.10 -14.20
CA PRO A 44 1.33 10.14 -14.75
C PRO A 44 2.05 9.38 -13.63
N GLY A 45 2.16 8.06 -13.78
CA GLY A 45 2.72 7.17 -12.75
C GLY A 45 1.67 6.46 -11.87
N VAL A 46 0.39 6.77 -12.04
CA VAL A 46 -0.72 5.97 -11.50
C VAL A 46 -1.23 5.03 -12.59
N ASP A 47 -0.97 3.74 -12.45
CA ASP A 47 -1.38 2.75 -13.46
C ASP A 47 -2.84 2.30 -13.32
N TYR A 48 -3.38 2.30 -12.09
CA TYR A 48 -4.73 1.82 -11.79
C TYR A 48 -5.35 2.51 -10.58
N VAL A 49 -6.68 2.59 -10.57
CA VAL A 49 -7.48 3.11 -9.47
C VAL A 49 -8.56 2.09 -9.15
N TYR A 50 -8.62 1.60 -7.91
CA TYR A 50 -9.62 0.60 -7.51
C TYR A 50 -10.39 1.05 -6.28
N LYS A 51 -11.69 0.79 -6.28
CA LYS A 51 -12.49 0.75 -5.07
C LYS A 51 -12.48 -0.68 -4.54
N VAL A 52 -11.98 -0.88 -3.32
CA VAL A 52 -11.79 -2.21 -2.73
C VAL A 52 -12.47 -2.34 -1.38
N LYS A 53 -12.80 -3.57 -0.99
CA LYS A 53 -13.20 -3.95 0.36
C LYS A 53 -12.15 -4.90 0.93
N VAL A 54 -11.60 -4.58 2.10
CA VAL A 54 -10.75 -5.52 2.84
C VAL A 54 -11.64 -6.64 3.39
N VAL A 55 -11.31 -7.88 3.06
CA VAL A 55 -12.09 -9.07 3.45
C VAL A 55 -11.45 -9.82 4.61
N ALA A 56 -10.13 -9.82 4.70
CA ALA A 56 -9.37 -10.45 5.77
C ALA A 56 -7.99 -9.79 5.91
N THR A 57 -7.37 -10.00 7.07
CA THR A 57 -5.99 -9.60 7.35
C THR A 57 -5.26 -10.80 7.96
N GLU A 58 -4.06 -11.10 7.47
CA GLU A 58 -3.21 -12.17 7.95
C GLU A 58 -1.87 -11.59 8.40
N GLU A 59 -1.51 -11.78 9.67
CA GLU A 59 -0.25 -11.31 10.23
C GLU A 59 0.85 -12.36 9.97
N THR A 60 2.00 -11.91 9.46
CA THR A 60 3.19 -12.77 9.33
C THR A 60 4.36 -12.15 10.09
N PRO A 61 5.44 -12.91 10.35
CA PRO A 61 6.59 -12.38 11.08
C PRO A 61 7.28 -11.17 10.43
N SER A 62 7.05 -10.91 9.13
CA SER A 62 7.75 -9.85 8.39
C SER A 62 6.83 -8.79 7.77
N HIS A 63 5.56 -9.10 7.55
CA HIS A 63 4.58 -8.21 6.92
C HIS A 63 3.15 -8.67 7.23
N ASP A 64 2.19 -7.76 7.08
CA ASP A 64 0.77 -8.09 7.16
C ASP A 64 0.20 -8.19 5.75
N ASN A 65 -0.57 -9.25 5.49
CA ASN A 65 -1.27 -9.45 4.23
C ASN A 65 -2.73 -8.96 4.38
N TYR A 66 -3.08 -7.93 3.61
CA TYR A 66 -4.45 -7.45 3.52
C TYR A 66 -5.13 -8.05 2.30
N ILE A 67 -6.02 -9.01 2.51
CA ILE A 67 -6.79 -9.64 1.44
C ILE A 67 -7.94 -8.71 1.09
N MET A 68 -8.03 -8.30 -0.19
CA MET A 68 -9.01 -7.32 -0.67
C MET A 68 -9.80 -7.84 -1.86
N SER A 69 -11.08 -7.49 -1.92
CA SER A 69 -11.94 -7.69 -3.09
C SER A 69 -12.14 -6.36 -3.82
N ILE A 70 -11.91 -6.36 -5.13
CA ILE A 70 -12.21 -5.21 -5.99
C ILE A 70 -13.73 -5.10 -6.16
N LEU A 71 -14.29 -3.93 -5.89
CA LEU A 71 -15.70 -3.61 -6.06
C LEU A 71 -15.96 -2.84 -7.37
N THR A 72 -15.02 -1.98 -7.75
CA THR A 72 -15.12 -1.13 -8.94
C THR A 72 -13.71 -0.76 -9.42
N VAL A 73 -13.55 -0.66 -10.74
CA VAL A 73 -12.38 -0.12 -11.44
C VAL A 73 -12.71 1.28 -11.91
#